data_AF-A0A2T1HWT8-F1
#
_entry.id   AF-A0A2T1HWT8-F1
#
_cell.length_a   1.000
_cell.length_b   1.000
_cell.length_c   1.000
_cell.angle_alpha   90.00
_cell.angle_beta   90.00
_cell.angle_gamma   90.00
#
_symmetry.space_group_name_H-M   'P 1'
#
loop_
_entity.id
_entity.type
_entity.pdbx_description
1 polymer ?
#
loop_
_entity_poly.entity_id
_entity_poly.type
_entity_poly.pdbx_seq_one_letter_code
_entity_poly.pdbx_strand_id
1 'polypeptide(L)'
;MALGTFFLIIVGIVLLAVWSGRRPFKFRHNGAVYYRLKDGTFQDAAKAPVTDPALITVLEAAYKKEKAEQDALPEGPDLDRVSSND
;
A
#
# COMPACT_ATOMS: atom_id res chain seq x y z
N MET A 1 10.77 28.72 19.70
CA MET A 1 9.87 28.78 18.53
C MET A 1 9.83 27.40 17.85
N ALA A 2 9.16 26.41 18.45
CA ALA A 2 9.19 25.01 17.96
C ALA A 2 7.81 24.36 17.78
N LEU A 3 6.71 25.09 18.05
CA LEU A 3 5.35 24.55 17.90
C LEU A 3 4.86 24.51 16.44
N GLY A 4 5.34 25.42 15.58
CA GLY A 4 4.84 25.55 14.21
C GLY A 4 5.28 24.42 13.27
N THR A 5 6.48 23.86 13.49
CA THR A 5 7.04 22.78 12.65
C THR A 5 6.37 21.44 12.91
N PHE A 6 6.05 21.10 14.17
CA PHE A 6 5.31 19.88 14.48
C PHE A 6 3.91 19.86 13.86
N PHE A 7 3.21 21.01 13.83
CA PHE A 7 1.90 21.10 13.21
C PHE A 7 1.96 20.87 11.70
N LEU A 8 2.97 21.40 11.01
CA LEU A 8 3.18 21.16 9.58
C LEU A 8 3.52 19.70 9.27
N ILE A 9 4.30 19.03 10.13
CA ILE A 9 4.60 17.61 9.98
C ILE A 9 3.33 16.77 10.15
N ILE A 10 2.53 17.04 11.19
CA ILE A 10 1.28 16.31 11.43
C ILE A 10 0.29 16.54 10.28
N VAL A 11 0.12 17.79 9.82
CA VAL A 11 -0.74 18.10 8.67
C VAL A 11 -0.22 17.43 7.39
N GLY A 12 1.09 17.39 7.20
CA GLY A 12 1.73 16.67 6.10
C GLY A 12 1.46 15.17 6.13
N ILE A 13 1.57 14.54 7.31
CA ILE A 13 1.28 13.11 7.52
C ILE A 13 -0.21 12.83 7.32
N VAL A 14 -1.10 13.70 7.80
CA VAL A 14 -2.55 13.54 7.63
C VAL A 14 -2.95 13.69 6.15
N LEU A 15 -2.38 14.66 5.43
CA LEU A 15 -2.58 14.80 3.99
C LEU A 15 -2.04 13.60 3.22
N LEU A 16 -0.85 13.11 3.57
CA LEU A 16 -0.28 11.88 3.01
C LEU A 16 -1.15 10.66 3.33
N ALA A 17 -1.71 10.54 4.54
CA ALA A 17 -2.58 9.45 4.93
C ALA A 17 -3.93 9.49 4.20
N VAL A 18 -4.52 10.68 4.03
CA VAL A 18 -5.76 10.88 3.25
C VAL A 18 -5.52 10.60 1.77
N TRP A 19 -4.34 10.97 1.24
CA TRP A 19 -4.00 10.77 -0.17
C TRP A 19 -3.58 9.33 -0.48
N SER A 20 -2.76 8.70 0.36
CA SER A 20 -2.45 7.26 0.29
C SER A 20 -3.67 6.41 0.54
N GLY A 21 -4.59 6.87 1.40
CA GLY A 21 -5.85 6.20 1.67
C GLY A 21 -6.81 6.14 0.48
N ARG A 22 -6.56 6.86 -0.62
CA ARG A 22 -7.41 6.88 -1.82
C ARG A 22 -6.84 6.11 -3.00
N ARG A 23 -5.62 5.59 -2.93
CA ARG A 23 -5.00 4.94 -4.10
C ARG A 23 -5.38 3.46 -4.17
N PRO A 24 -6.02 3.01 -5.27
CA PRO A 24 -6.23 1.60 -5.49
C PRO A 24 -4.88 0.90 -5.68
N PHE A 25 -4.74 -0.28 -5.09
CA PHE A 25 -3.51 -1.05 -5.18
C PHE A 25 -3.39 -1.64 -6.58
N LYS A 26 -2.41 -1.16 -7.35
CA LYS A 26 -2.16 -1.62 -8.71
C LYS A 26 -1.20 -2.81 -8.67
N PHE A 27 -1.59 -3.91 -9.28
CA PHE A 27 -0.75 -5.11 -9.38
C PHE A 27 -0.90 -5.75 -10.77
N ARG A 28 0.06 -6.58 -11.17
CA ARG A 28 0.03 -7.24 -12.49
C ARG A 28 -0.20 -8.72 -12.32
N HIS A 29 -1.19 -9.25 -13.03
CA HIS A 29 -1.49 -10.66 -13.03
C HIS A 29 -1.68 -11.16 -14.47
N ASN A 30 -0.95 -12.20 -14.85
CA ASN A 30 -1.02 -12.83 -16.18
C ASN A 30 -0.86 -11.84 -17.36
N GLY A 31 0.04 -10.87 -17.23
CA GLY A 31 0.27 -9.82 -18.25
C GLY A 31 -0.75 -8.69 -18.26
N ALA A 32 -1.87 -8.83 -17.56
CA ALA A 32 -2.88 -7.78 -17.38
C ALA A 32 -2.65 -6.98 -16.09
N VAL A 33 -3.11 -5.73 -16.07
CA VAL A 33 -3.02 -4.83 -14.92
C VAL A 33 -4.37 -4.83 -14.21
N TYR A 34 -4.35 -5.04 -12.89
CA TYR A 34 -5.53 -5.00 -12.05
C TYR A 34 -5.35 -4.01 -10.90
N TYR A 35 -6.48 -3.52 -10.40
CA TYR A 35 -6.57 -2.56 -9.31
C TYR A 35 -7.45 -3.14 -8.22
N ARG A 36 -6.91 -3.32 -7.01
CA ARG A 36 -7.71 -3.62 -5.83
C ARG A 36 -8.17 -2.32 -5.18
N LEU A 37 -9.48 -2.13 -5.05
CA LEU A 37 -10.07 -1.03 -4.31
C LEU A 37 -10.12 -1.34 -2.82
N LYS A 38 -10.27 -0.28 -2.01
CA LYS A 38 -10.45 -0.40 -0.56
C LYS A 38 -11.73 -1.14 -0.18
N ASP A 39 -12.78 -1.04 -1.00
CA ASP A 39 -14.05 -1.73 -0.77
C ASP A 39 -13.96 -3.25 -0.97
N GLY A 40 -12.79 -3.76 -1.37
CA GLY A 40 -12.57 -5.18 -1.61
C GLY A 40 -12.86 -5.63 -3.04
N THR A 41 -13.30 -4.72 -3.90
CA THR A 41 -13.55 -4.99 -5.32
C THR A 41 -12.27 -4.92 -6.14
N PHE A 42 -12.24 -5.65 -7.26
CA PHE A 42 -11.19 -5.57 -8.26
C PHE A 42 -11.68 -4.83 -9.50
N GLN A 43 -10.78 -4.06 -10.11
CA GLN A 43 -10.97 -3.44 -11.41
C GLN A 43 -9.86 -3.88 -12.36
N ASP A 44 -10.20 -4.01 -13.64
CA ASP A 44 -9.25 -4.18 -14.74
C ASP A 44 -8.55 -2.85 -15.09
N ALA A 45 -7.52 -2.90 -15.94
CA ALA A 45 -6.90 -1.80 -16.66
C ALA A 45 -7.91 -0.80 -17.25
N ALA A 46 -9.04 -1.29 -17.78
CA ALA A 46 -10.12 -0.45 -18.31
C ALA A 46 -11.01 0.19 -17.22
N LYS A 47 -10.69 0.00 -15.93
CA LYS A 47 -11.52 0.38 -14.76
C LYS A 47 -12.88 -0.33 -14.71
N ALA A 48 -13.04 -1.41 -15.47
CA ALA A 48 -14.23 -2.26 -15.40
C ALA A 48 -14.19 -3.10 -14.12
N PRO A 49 -15.31 -3.21 -13.37
CA PRO A 49 -15.38 -4.08 -12.19
C PRO A 49 -15.26 -5.54 -12.61
N VAL A 50 -14.38 -6.27 -11.95
CA VAL A 50 -14.25 -7.72 -12.12
C VAL A 50 -15.33 -8.39 -11.28
N THR A 51 -16.29 -9.03 -11.95
CA THR A 51 -17.41 -9.75 -11.30
C THR A 51 -17.25 -11.26 -11.33
N ASP A 52 -16.25 -11.78 -12.04
CA ASP A 52 -16.03 -13.21 -12.17
C ASP A 52 -15.41 -13.80 -10.87
N PRO A 53 -16.09 -14.75 -10.20
CA PRO A 53 -15.66 -15.25 -8.89
C PRO A 53 -14.37 -16.08 -8.95
N ALA A 54 -14.12 -16.79 -10.06
CA ALA A 54 -12.89 -17.54 -10.23
C ALA A 54 -11.70 -16.58 -10.38
N LEU A 55 -11.86 -15.53 -11.18
CA LEU A 55 -10.84 -14.51 -11.38
C LEU A 55 -10.57 -13.71 -10.09
N ILE A 56 -11.61 -13.33 -9.34
CA ILE A 56 -11.48 -12.63 -8.05
C ILE A 56 -10.60 -13.43 -7.08
N THR A 57 -10.82 -14.74 -6.98
CA THR A 57 -10.04 -15.62 -6.08
C THR A 57 -8.55 -15.63 -6.45
N VAL A 58 -8.26 -15.73 -7.74
CA VAL A 58 -6.88 -15.72 -8.25
C VAL A 58 -6.22 -14.35 -8.03
N LEU A 59 -6.95 -13.26 -8.33
CA LEU A 59 -6.50 -11.89 -8.11
C LEU A 59 -6.25 -11.59 -6.63
N GLU A 60 -7.04 -12.17 -5.72
CA GLU A 60 -6.85 -12.03 -4.28
C GLU A 60 -5.60 -12.76 -3.78
N ALA A 61 -5.34 -13.96 -4.29
CA ALA A 61 -4.09 -14.67 -3.98
C ALA A 61 -2.86 -13.89 -4.49
N ALA A 62 -2.93 -13.35 -5.72
CA ALA A 62 -1.86 -12.52 -6.28
C ALA A 62 -1.64 -11.23 -5.48
N TYR A 63 -2.73 -10.53 -5.13
CA TYR A 63 -2.69 -9.34 -4.29
C TYR A 63 -2.07 -9.62 -2.91
N LYS A 64 -2.49 -10.70 -2.23
CA LYS A 64 -1.93 -11.08 -0.92
C LYS A 64 -0.43 -11.35 -1.02
N LYS A 65 0.03 -11.99 -2.09
CA LYS A 65 1.45 -12.27 -2.33
C LYS A 65 2.25 -10.98 -2.55
N GLU A 66 1.80 -10.10 -3.45
CA GLU A 66 2.48 -8.81 -3.70
C GLU A 66 2.46 -7.91 -2.47
N LYS A 67 1.34 -7.86 -1.75
CA LYS A 67 1.24 -7.08 -0.51
C LYS A 67 2.16 -7.64 0.57
N ALA A 68 2.20 -8.96 0.76
CA ALA A 68 3.09 -9.57 1.74
C ALA A 68 4.56 -9.31 1.40
N GLU A 69 4.94 -9.28 0.11
CA GLU A 69 6.30 -8.93 -0.31
C GLU A 69 6.62 -7.45 -0.06
N GLN A 70 5.62 -6.57 -0.22
CA GLN A 70 5.76 -5.14 0.08
C GLN A 70 5.81 -4.84 1.59
N ASP A 71 5.09 -5.61 2.40
CA ASP A 71 5.11 -5.56 3.87
C ASP A 71 6.38 -6.24 4.44
N ALA A 72 6.93 -7.23 3.72
CA ALA A 72 8.16 -7.92 4.06
C ALA A 72 9.44 -7.17 3.64
N LEU A 73 9.32 -5.99 3.00
CA LEU A 73 10.42 -5.02 3.02
C LEU A 73 10.57 -4.58 4.48
N PRO A 74 11.64 -5.01 5.19
CA PRO A 74 11.83 -4.55 6.55
C PRO A 74 11.83 -3.02 6.49
N GLU A 75 11.01 -2.41 7.32
CA GLU A 75 11.23 -1.04 7.76
C GLU A 75 12.74 -0.91 7.98
N GLY A 76 13.36 0.07 7.32
CA GLY A 76 14.81 0.11 7.07
C GLY A 76 15.63 -0.24 8.31
N PRO A 77 16.87 -0.75 8.14
CA PRO A 77 17.65 -1.30 9.25
C PRO A 77 17.54 -0.39 10.46
N ASP A 78 17.09 -0.98 11.56
CA ASP A 78 17.02 -0.43 12.92
C ASP A 78 18.42 0.12 13.26
N LEU A 79 18.71 1.35 12.83
CA LEU A 79 20.02 2.00 13.00
C LEU A 79 20.27 2.43 14.45
N ASP A 80 19.30 2.23 15.34
CA ASP A 80 19.37 2.67 16.74
C ASP A 80 19.87 1.57 17.70
N ARG A 81 20.17 0.35 17.22
CA ARG A 81 20.62 -0.76 18.09
C ARG A 81 22.13 -0.97 18.20
N VAL A 82 22.96 -0.13 17.59
CA VAL A 82 24.43 -0.20 17.70
C VAL A 82 25.00 1.18 18.02
N SER A 83 25.02 1.57 19.30
CA SER A 83 26.10 2.40 19.89
C SER A 83 25.78 2.76 21.35
N SER A 84 25.75 1.77 22.23
CA SER A 84 25.92 1.97 23.68
C SER A 84 26.61 0.75 24.25
N ASN A 85 27.84 0.48 23.79
CA ASN A 85 28.76 -0.38 24.53
C ASN A 85 30.20 -0.07 24.13
N ASP A 86 30.68 1.11 24.51
CA ASP A 86 32.07 1.33 24.88
C ASP A 86 32.11 2.30 26.08
#